data_AF-A0A2R6S5U2-F1
#
_entry.id   AF-A0A2R6S5U2-F1
#
_cell.length_a   1.000
_cell.length_b   1.000
_cell.length_c   1.000
_cell.angle_alpha   90.00
_cell.angle_beta   90.00
_cell.angle_gamma   90.00
#
_symmetry.space_group_name_H-M   'P 1'
#
loop_
_entity.id
_entity.type
_entity.pdbx_description
1 polymer ?
#
loop_
_entity_poly.entity_id
_entity_poly.type
_entity_poly.pdbx_seq_one_letter_code
_entity_poly.pdbx_strand_id
1 'polypeptide(L)'
;MSARAIWDSLVFSLKRHIAYTILDKPTSFPAWGFVRLAFLMTIMMSIPALLWFIAITMAPLSDVTALWNTNAFFAYILTVKLYHLGWEVRRLASVLLATLGAAVVVYGGNSASAPEETRSSESERPPNPMIGDLLTLAAAIVYGIYQVLYKKYAALPSDPDAELDGLDRTTAYEAITDTDLEDSIDDRNDIAYPPPFALYANCLTTSIGLCTFFLLWIPIPIMHLTGVEEFHLPTNLTTVFAIAGISLSGVLFNAGLMVLLGMWGPIVTSVGNLLTIVLVFASDAIFGGAIQTVTVWSVFGCGSIVVAFTILALDLRKGSSSA
;
A
#
# COMPACT_ATOMS: atom_id res chain seq x y z
N MET A 1 7.23 24.95 15.61
CA MET A 1 5.93 24.31 15.88
C MET A 1 6.08 23.51 17.17
N SER A 2 5.30 23.79 18.22
CA SER A 2 5.38 23.07 19.50
C SER A 2 4.91 21.62 19.34
N ALA A 3 5.51 20.67 20.08
CA ALA A 3 5.11 19.26 20.04
C ALA A 3 3.62 19.06 20.41
N ARG A 4 3.08 19.94 21.26
CA ARG A 4 1.65 19.97 21.60
C ARG A 4 0.79 20.36 20.40
N ALA A 5 1.17 21.41 19.66
CA ALA A 5 0.46 21.82 18.45
C ALA A 5 0.46 20.75 17.33
N ILE A 6 1.54 19.95 17.21
CA ILE A 6 1.59 18.81 16.27
C ILE A 6 0.62 17.71 16.70
N TRP A 7 0.58 17.40 18.00
CA TRP A 7 -0.33 16.42 18.55
C TRP A 7 -1.79 16.85 18.43
N ASP A 8 -2.09 18.11 18.76
CA ASP A 8 -3.43 18.67 18.70
C ASP A 8 -3.94 18.73 17.27
N SER A 9 -3.08 19.06 16.31
CA SER A 9 -3.37 18.98 14.87
C SER A 9 -3.68 17.56 14.41
N LEU A 10 -2.86 16.57 14.80
CA LEU A 10 -3.10 15.16 14.46
C LEU A 10 -4.43 14.66 15.04
N VAL A 11 -4.68 14.95 16.33
CA VAL A 11 -5.91 14.56 17.03
C VAL A 11 -7.12 15.24 16.40
N PHE A 12 -7.02 16.51 16.05
CA PHE A 12 -8.08 17.25 15.36
C PHE A 12 -8.40 16.65 13.98
N SER A 13 -7.39 16.37 13.15
CA SER A 13 -7.59 15.72 11.84
C SER A 13 -8.20 14.34 11.96
N LEU A 14 -7.76 13.57 12.97
CA LEU A 14 -8.29 12.25 13.25
C LEU A 14 -9.77 12.32 13.65
N LYS A 15 -10.13 13.23 14.57
CA LYS A 15 -11.52 13.49 14.97
C LYS A 15 -12.39 13.88 13.77
N ARG A 16 -11.93 14.84 12.95
CA ARG A 16 -12.67 15.36 11.82
C ARG A 16 -12.91 14.29 10.75
N HIS A 17 -11.88 13.51 10.38
CA HIS A 17 -12.02 12.50 9.32
C HIS A 17 -12.87 11.29 9.78
N ILE A 18 -12.71 10.85 11.03
CA ILE A 18 -13.51 9.73 11.56
C ILE A 18 -14.98 10.13 11.76
N ALA A 19 -15.26 11.37 12.20
CA ALA A 19 -16.63 11.83 12.42
C ALA A 19 -17.50 11.82 11.14
N TYR A 20 -16.89 12.01 9.96
CA TYR A 20 -17.57 11.91 8.67
C TYR A 20 -17.58 10.50 8.07
N THR A 21 -16.88 9.54 8.67
CA THR A 21 -16.88 8.13 8.22
C THR A 21 -18.08 7.38 8.82
N ILE A 22 -19.30 7.77 8.42
CA ILE A 22 -20.62 7.08 8.41
C ILE A 22 -21.12 6.32 9.68
N LEU A 23 -20.34 6.14 10.75
CA LEU A 23 -20.65 5.08 11.72
C LEU A 23 -20.89 5.44 13.18
N ASP A 24 -20.79 6.69 13.65
CA ASP A 24 -21.19 7.02 15.03
C ASP A 24 -21.56 8.51 15.25
N LYS A 25 -22.41 8.78 16.25
CA LYS A 25 -22.78 10.13 16.73
C LYS A 25 -21.55 10.90 17.25
N PRO A 26 -21.55 12.25 17.19
CA PRO A 26 -20.42 13.06 17.62
C PRO A 26 -20.12 12.85 19.11
N THR A 27 -18.94 12.32 19.43
CA THR A 27 -18.38 12.24 20.78
C THR A 27 -16.98 12.86 20.78
N SER A 28 -16.49 13.22 21.97
CA SER A 28 -15.25 13.99 22.17
C SER A 28 -14.00 13.39 21.49
N PHE A 29 -13.95 12.08 21.27
CA PHE A 29 -13.08 11.41 20.30
C PHE A 29 -13.78 10.12 19.82
N PRO A 30 -14.04 9.92 18.51
CA PRO A 30 -14.69 8.71 18.00
C PRO A 30 -13.70 7.53 17.96
N ALA A 31 -13.15 7.17 19.13
CA ALA A 31 -12.14 6.12 19.32
C ALA A 31 -12.59 4.80 18.68
N TRP A 32 -13.88 4.51 18.79
CA TRP A 32 -14.48 3.29 18.29
C TRP A 32 -14.51 3.23 16.76
N GLY A 33 -14.79 4.35 16.10
CA GLY A 33 -14.68 4.47 14.64
C GLY A 33 -13.26 4.25 14.15
N PHE A 34 -12.27 4.84 14.85
CA PHE A 34 -10.85 4.63 14.54
C PHE A 34 -10.44 3.16 14.68
N VAL A 35 -10.79 2.53 15.81
CA VAL A 35 -10.44 1.13 16.09
C VAL A 35 -11.10 0.20 15.08
N ARG A 36 -12.37 0.43 14.74
CA ARG A 36 -13.07 -0.33 13.68
C ARG A 36 -12.39 -0.18 12.33
N LEU A 37 -12.03 1.05 11.94
CA LEU A 37 -11.33 1.31 10.68
C LEU A 37 -9.96 0.63 10.66
N ALA A 38 -9.16 0.79 11.72
CA ALA A 38 -7.85 0.17 11.85
C ALA A 38 -7.95 -1.36 11.80
N PHE A 39 -8.92 -1.95 12.50
CA PHE A 39 -9.18 -3.38 12.50
C PHE A 39 -9.62 -3.90 11.12
N LEU A 40 -10.52 -3.18 10.45
CA LEU A 40 -10.96 -3.53 9.09
C LEU A 40 -9.78 -3.48 8.12
N MET A 41 -8.99 -2.39 8.13
CA MET A 41 -7.79 -2.27 7.30
C MET A 41 -6.76 -3.37 7.60
N THR A 42 -6.63 -3.77 8.88
CA THR A 42 -5.76 -4.85 9.31
C THR A 42 -6.16 -6.18 8.71
N ILE A 43 -7.45 -6.54 8.74
CA ILE A 43 -7.96 -7.76 8.11
C ILE A 43 -7.70 -7.71 6.60
N MET A 44 -8.04 -6.58 5.97
CA MET A 44 -7.92 -6.43 4.51
C MET A 44 -6.48 -6.47 4.00
N MET A 45 -5.51 -6.06 4.82
CA MET A 45 -4.08 -6.16 4.50
C MET A 45 -3.50 -7.54 4.86
N SER A 46 -3.97 -8.17 5.95
CA SER A 46 -3.44 -9.45 6.42
C SER A 46 -3.86 -10.62 5.54
N ILE A 47 -5.10 -10.62 5.03
CA ILE A 47 -5.60 -11.68 4.12
C ILE A 47 -4.70 -11.84 2.88
N PRO A 48 -4.44 -10.80 2.06
CA PRO A 48 -3.62 -10.96 0.86
C PRO A 48 -2.17 -11.32 1.20
N ALA A 49 -1.62 -10.83 2.33
CA ALA A 49 -0.29 -11.23 2.78
C ALA A 49 -0.22 -12.74 3.10
N LEU A 50 -1.18 -13.27 3.86
CA LEU A 50 -1.25 -14.70 4.18
C LEU A 50 -1.44 -15.56 2.93
N LEU A 51 -2.34 -15.16 2.02
CA LEU A 51 -2.56 -15.86 0.75
C LEU A 51 -1.28 -15.90 -0.10
N TRP A 52 -0.53 -14.80 -0.14
CA TRP A 52 0.74 -14.72 -0.87
C TRP A 52 1.82 -15.63 -0.25
N PHE A 53 1.96 -15.63 1.08
CA PHE A 53 2.91 -16.53 1.76
C PHE A 53 2.57 -18.01 1.56
N ILE A 54 1.29 -18.38 1.60
CA ILE A 54 0.84 -19.74 1.28
C ILE A 54 1.20 -20.08 -0.18
N ALA A 55 0.95 -19.17 -1.11
CA ALA A 55 1.21 -19.40 -2.54
C ALA A 55 2.67 -19.70 -2.86
N ILE A 56 3.64 -19.06 -2.17
CA ILE A 56 5.07 -19.30 -2.38
C ILE A 56 5.47 -20.74 -2.05
N THR A 57 4.77 -21.38 -1.12
CA THR A 57 5.03 -22.79 -0.78
C THR A 57 4.47 -23.76 -1.83
N MET A 58 3.62 -23.28 -2.75
CA MET A 58 2.85 -24.12 -3.67
C MET A 58 3.10 -23.83 -5.16
N ALA A 59 3.68 -22.68 -5.52
CA ALA A 59 3.91 -22.24 -6.89
C ALA A 59 5.31 -21.63 -7.06
N PRO A 60 5.85 -21.61 -8.30
CA PRO A 60 7.13 -20.98 -8.59
C PRO A 60 7.14 -19.49 -8.23
N LEU A 61 8.24 -19.01 -7.63
CA LEU A 61 8.38 -17.61 -7.23
C LEU A 61 8.21 -16.63 -8.40
N SER A 62 8.58 -17.05 -9.62
CA SER A 62 8.35 -16.28 -10.85
C SER A 62 6.85 -16.07 -11.13
N ASP A 63 6.04 -17.13 -11.01
CA ASP A 63 4.60 -17.03 -11.25
C ASP A 63 3.93 -16.20 -10.16
N VAL A 64 4.30 -16.44 -8.90
CA VAL A 64 3.79 -15.65 -7.76
C VAL A 64 4.14 -14.16 -7.90
N THR A 65 5.35 -13.82 -8.33
CA THR A 65 5.77 -12.41 -8.47
C THR A 65 5.06 -11.75 -9.67
N ALA A 66 4.96 -12.43 -10.80
CA ALA A 66 4.26 -11.92 -11.98
C ALA A 66 2.76 -11.69 -11.70
N LEU A 67 2.10 -12.67 -11.07
CA LEU A 67 0.69 -12.58 -10.70
C LEU A 67 0.44 -11.53 -9.62
N TRP A 68 1.32 -11.40 -8.63
CA TRP A 68 1.19 -10.37 -7.59
C TRP A 68 1.18 -8.95 -8.20
N ASN A 69 2.03 -8.71 -9.20
CA ASN A 69 2.12 -7.41 -9.87
C ASN A 69 0.87 -7.03 -10.67
N THR A 70 -0.03 -7.98 -10.96
CA THR A 70 -1.34 -7.67 -11.55
C THR A 70 -2.24 -6.86 -10.61
N ASN A 71 -1.89 -6.72 -9.34
CA ASN A 71 -2.61 -5.87 -8.38
C ASN A 71 -2.80 -4.43 -8.88
N ALA A 72 -1.88 -3.89 -9.67
CA ALA A 72 -1.95 -2.54 -10.23
C ALA A 72 -3.11 -2.39 -11.22
N PHE A 73 -3.34 -3.44 -12.02
CA PHE A 73 -4.47 -3.52 -12.95
C PHE A 73 -5.80 -3.56 -12.21
N PHE A 74 -5.90 -4.39 -11.16
CA PHE A 74 -7.11 -4.45 -10.34
C PHE A 74 -7.35 -3.14 -9.57
N ALA A 75 -6.30 -2.52 -9.03
CA ALA A 75 -6.39 -1.21 -8.37
C ALA A 75 -6.97 -0.15 -9.32
N TYR A 76 -6.57 -0.15 -10.60
CA TYR A 76 -7.16 0.74 -11.60
C TYR A 76 -8.64 0.47 -11.84
N ILE A 77 -9.02 -0.78 -12.16
CA ILE A 77 -10.42 -1.14 -12.43
C ILE A 77 -11.31 -0.78 -11.23
N LEU A 78 -10.86 -1.13 -10.02
CA LEU A 78 -11.60 -0.88 -8.80
C LEU A 78 -11.70 0.62 -8.50
N THR A 79 -10.65 1.40 -8.75
CA THR A 79 -10.70 2.86 -8.61
C THR A 79 -11.74 3.46 -9.56
N VAL A 80 -11.68 3.13 -10.85
CA VAL A 80 -12.63 3.65 -11.85
C VAL A 80 -14.07 3.28 -11.49
N LYS A 81 -14.31 2.02 -11.10
CA LYS A 81 -15.65 1.53 -10.77
C LYS A 81 -16.19 2.12 -9.45
N LEU A 82 -15.36 2.21 -8.42
CA LEU A 82 -15.79 2.61 -7.07
C LEU A 82 -15.90 4.13 -6.88
N TYR A 83 -15.14 4.91 -7.66
CA TYR A 83 -15.27 6.37 -7.73
C TYR A 83 -16.14 6.84 -8.92
N HIS A 84 -16.72 5.92 -9.69
CA HIS A 84 -17.56 6.22 -10.86
C HIS A 84 -16.90 7.18 -11.87
N LEU A 85 -15.58 7.01 -12.09
CA LEU A 85 -14.80 7.85 -12.99
C LEU A 85 -14.99 7.42 -14.46
N GLY A 86 -14.72 8.33 -15.38
CA GLY A 86 -14.63 8.02 -16.80
C GLY A 86 -13.47 7.08 -17.09
N TRP A 87 -13.65 6.17 -18.06
CA TRP A 87 -12.56 5.29 -18.50
C TRP A 87 -11.52 6.08 -19.31
N GLU A 88 -10.34 6.25 -18.72
CA GLU A 88 -9.23 6.90 -19.40
C GLU A 88 -8.32 5.88 -20.06
N VAL A 89 -8.43 5.77 -21.38
CA VAL A 89 -7.64 4.81 -22.18
C VAL A 89 -6.15 4.96 -21.96
N ARG A 90 -5.66 6.20 -21.75
CA ARG A 90 -4.25 6.49 -21.49
C ARG A 90 -3.77 5.84 -20.19
N ARG A 91 -4.51 6.02 -19.09
CA ARG A 91 -4.18 5.43 -17.78
C ARG A 91 -4.26 3.91 -17.81
N LEU A 92 -5.31 3.37 -18.42
CA LEU A 92 -5.46 1.92 -18.60
C LEU A 92 -4.29 1.33 -19.41
N ALA A 93 -3.91 1.97 -20.51
CA ALA A 93 -2.79 1.53 -21.34
C ALA A 93 -1.46 1.57 -20.57
N SER A 94 -1.21 2.62 -19.78
CA SER A 94 -0.03 2.69 -18.92
C SER A 94 0.00 1.58 -17.87
N VAL A 95 -1.11 1.30 -17.21
CA VAL A 95 -1.20 0.23 -16.19
C VAL A 95 -0.99 -1.15 -16.83
N LEU A 96 -1.60 -1.42 -17.98
CA LEU A 96 -1.39 -2.65 -18.74
C LEU A 96 0.06 -2.80 -19.20
N LEU A 97 0.67 -1.72 -19.71
CA LEU A 97 2.06 -1.72 -20.12
C LEU A 97 3.00 -2.01 -18.94
N ALA A 98 2.77 -1.41 -17.77
CA ALA A 98 3.58 -1.64 -16.59
C ALA A 98 3.44 -3.07 -16.05
N THR A 99 2.22 -3.61 -16.00
CA THR A 99 1.97 -4.98 -15.51
C THR A 99 2.55 -6.03 -16.45
N LEU A 100 2.41 -5.87 -17.76
CA LEU A 100 3.08 -6.72 -18.75
C LEU A 100 4.60 -6.59 -18.68
N GLY A 101 5.11 -5.37 -18.50
CA GLY A 101 6.53 -5.12 -18.28
C GLY A 101 7.09 -5.88 -17.09
N ALA A 102 6.37 -5.85 -15.96
CA ALA A 102 6.75 -6.61 -14.76
C ALA A 102 6.76 -8.12 -15.02
N ALA A 103 5.75 -8.66 -15.72
CA ALA A 103 5.75 -10.07 -16.11
C ALA A 103 6.95 -10.43 -17.01
N VAL A 104 7.27 -9.58 -17.98
CA VAL A 104 8.43 -9.77 -18.87
C VAL A 104 9.75 -9.77 -18.10
N VAL A 105 9.93 -8.88 -17.11
CA VAL A 105 11.14 -8.88 -16.27
C VAL A 105 11.26 -10.18 -15.49
N VAL A 106 10.16 -10.62 -14.87
CA VAL A 106 10.12 -11.80 -14.01
C VAL A 106 10.38 -13.09 -14.80
N TYR A 107 9.72 -13.26 -15.95
CA TYR A 107 9.91 -14.45 -16.79
C TYR A 107 11.19 -14.41 -17.62
N GLY A 108 11.67 -13.22 -17.98
CA GLY A 108 12.92 -13.03 -18.71
C GLY A 108 14.15 -13.50 -17.92
N GLY A 109 14.15 -13.31 -16.60
CA GLY A 109 15.22 -13.76 -15.70
C GLY A 109 15.38 -15.29 -15.63
N ASN A 110 14.28 -16.05 -15.76
CA ASN A 110 14.31 -17.51 -15.77
C ASN A 110 14.93 -18.12 -17.04
N SER A 111 15.03 -17.35 -18.13
CA SER A 111 15.51 -17.86 -19.43
C SER A 111 17.04 -17.75 -19.60
N ALA A 112 17.72 -16.95 -18.78
CA ALA A 112 19.18 -16.73 -18.88
C ALA A 112 20.01 -17.48 -17.83
N SER A 113 19.36 -18.11 -16.86
CA SER A 113 20.02 -18.80 -15.75
C SER A 113 19.98 -20.33 -15.95
N ALA A 114 20.87 -20.87 -16.80
CA ALA A 114 21.44 -22.22 -16.62
C ALA A 114 22.57 -22.53 -17.62
N PRO A 115 23.83 -22.68 -17.18
CA PRO A 115 24.76 -23.67 -17.71
C PRO A 115 24.24 -25.09 -17.39
N GLU A 116 24.35 -26.04 -18.32
CA GLU A 116 23.74 -27.38 -18.27
C GLU A 116 24.21 -28.35 -17.16
N GLU A 117 25.13 -27.95 -16.26
CA GLU A 117 25.82 -28.89 -15.35
C GLU A 117 25.31 -28.95 -13.90
N THR A 118 24.28 -28.18 -13.52
CA THR A 118 23.71 -28.24 -12.14
C THR A 118 22.26 -28.74 -12.10
N ARG A 119 21.89 -29.66 -13.00
CA ARG A 119 20.66 -30.49 -12.87
C ARG A 119 20.86 -31.64 -11.87
N SER A 120 21.45 -31.37 -10.71
CA SER A 120 21.59 -32.32 -9.61
C SER A 120 20.98 -31.76 -8.33
N SER A 121 19.70 -31.39 -8.44
CA SER A 121 18.73 -31.45 -7.35
C SER A 121 17.38 -31.49 -8.04
N GLU A 122 16.63 -32.57 -7.84
CA GLU A 122 15.21 -32.61 -8.11
C GLU A 122 14.57 -31.38 -7.45
N SER A 123 14.34 -30.32 -8.22
CA SER A 123 13.30 -29.35 -7.85
C SER A 123 12.01 -30.09 -8.13
N GLU A 124 11.54 -30.84 -7.13
CA GLU A 124 10.19 -31.40 -7.12
C GLU A 124 9.26 -30.28 -7.58
N ARG A 125 8.57 -30.51 -8.71
CA ARG A 125 7.55 -29.56 -9.17
C ARG A 125 6.65 -29.27 -7.97
N PRO A 126 6.36 -28.00 -7.67
CA PRO A 126 5.50 -27.66 -6.55
C PRO A 126 4.22 -28.51 -6.61
N PRO A 127 3.72 -29.02 -5.48
CA PRO A 127 2.69 -30.06 -5.49
C PRO A 127 1.39 -29.61 -6.15
N ASN A 128 1.11 -28.30 -6.20
CA ASN A 128 -0.02 -27.76 -6.96
C ASN A 128 0.19 -26.28 -7.40
N PRO A 129 0.90 -26.03 -8.52
CA PRO A 129 1.20 -24.67 -8.96
C PRO A 129 -0.06 -23.88 -9.31
N MET A 130 -1.09 -24.53 -9.86
CA MET A 130 -2.36 -23.86 -10.19
C MET A 130 -3.06 -23.27 -8.96
N ILE A 131 -2.98 -23.96 -7.81
CA ILE A 131 -3.56 -23.43 -6.56
C ILE A 131 -2.75 -22.23 -6.08
N GLY A 132 -1.41 -22.29 -6.10
CA GLY A 132 -0.58 -21.16 -5.72
C GLY A 132 -0.80 -19.93 -6.62
N ASP A 133 -0.93 -20.15 -7.93
CA ASP A 133 -1.26 -19.10 -8.90
C ASP A 133 -2.63 -18.48 -8.62
N LEU A 134 -3.65 -19.30 -8.36
CA LEU A 134 -5.00 -18.83 -8.04
C LEU A 134 -5.03 -18.06 -6.71
N LEU A 135 -4.31 -18.53 -5.69
CA LEU A 135 -4.17 -17.84 -4.40
C LEU A 135 -3.49 -16.48 -4.58
N THR A 136 -2.44 -16.42 -5.39
CA THR A 136 -1.74 -15.16 -5.68
C THR A 136 -2.63 -14.19 -6.43
N LEU A 137 -3.39 -14.66 -7.41
CA LEU A 137 -4.34 -13.82 -8.15
C LEU A 137 -5.43 -13.28 -7.22
N ALA A 138 -5.97 -14.12 -6.33
CA ALA A 138 -6.93 -13.69 -5.31
C ALA A 138 -6.31 -12.65 -4.37
N ALA A 139 -5.07 -12.86 -3.92
CA ALA A 139 -4.33 -11.91 -3.10
C ALA A 139 -4.14 -10.56 -3.80
N ALA A 140 -3.79 -10.56 -5.09
CA ALA A 140 -3.62 -9.36 -5.90
C ALA A 140 -4.93 -8.55 -6.03
N ILE A 141 -6.08 -9.22 -6.19
CA ILE A 141 -7.41 -8.58 -6.22
C ILE A 141 -7.73 -7.96 -4.86
N VAL A 142 -7.60 -8.72 -3.77
CA VAL A 142 -7.89 -8.25 -2.42
C VAL A 142 -6.99 -7.07 -2.05
N TYR A 143 -5.72 -7.12 -2.43
CA TYR A 143 -4.78 -6.01 -2.22
C TYR A 143 -5.17 -4.76 -3.03
N GLY A 144 -5.64 -4.93 -4.27
CA GLY A 144 -6.21 -3.83 -5.06
C GLY A 144 -7.43 -3.19 -4.38
N ILE A 145 -8.33 -4.00 -3.79
CA ILE A 145 -9.47 -3.50 -3.01
C ILE A 145 -8.97 -2.72 -1.79
N TYR A 146 -8.02 -3.28 -1.03
CA TYR A 146 -7.41 -2.62 0.13
C TYR A 146 -6.90 -1.22 -0.23
N GLN A 147 -6.14 -1.07 -1.32
CA GLN A 147 -5.59 0.22 -1.72
C GLN A 147 -6.67 1.27 -1.99
N VAL A 148 -7.73 0.87 -2.70
CA VAL A 148 -8.85 1.75 -3.06
C VAL A 148 -9.64 2.18 -1.83
N LEU A 149 -9.90 1.24 -0.92
CA LEU A 149 -10.61 1.52 0.34
C LEU A 149 -9.77 2.36 1.30
N TYR A 150 -8.46 2.13 1.35
CA TYR A 150 -7.54 2.96 2.11
C TYR A 150 -7.60 4.41 1.64
N LYS A 151 -7.52 4.65 0.31
CA LYS A 151 -7.65 6.02 -0.23
C LYS A 151 -9.01 6.63 0.08
N LYS A 152 -10.09 5.82 0.09
CA LYS A 152 -11.46 6.32 0.29
C LYS A 152 -11.79 6.66 1.75
N TYR A 153 -11.35 5.83 2.69
CA TYR A 153 -11.82 5.88 4.08
C TYR A 153 -10.72 6.17 5.10
N ALA A 154 -9.46 5.95 4.74
CA ALA A 154 -8.35 6.10 5.66
C ALA A 154 -7.51 7.34 5.36
N ALA A 155 -7.28 7.68 4.08
CA ALA A 155 -6.47 8.83 3.70
C ALA A 155 -7.24 10.16 3.84
N LEU A 156 -6.58 11.16 4.44
CA LEU A 156 -7.08 12.54 4.45
C LEU A 156 -7.28 13.04 3.00
N PRO A 157 -8.36 13.79 2.72
CA PRO A 157 -8.52 14.49 1.45
C PRO A 157 -7.27 15.32 1.20
N SER A 158 -6.57 15.04 0.09
CA SER A 158 -5.33 15.72 -0.26
C SER A 158 -5.59 17.01 -1.07
N ASP A 159 -6.85 17.28 -1.41
CA ASP A 159 -7.27 18.48 -2.13
C ASP A 159 -7.78 19.55 -1.16
N PRO A 160 -7.22 20.77 -1.19
CA PRO A 160 -7.78 21.94 -0.51
C PRO A 160 -9.24 22.21 -0.94
N ASP A 161 -9.60 21.89 -2.19
CA ASP A 161 -10.92 22.16 -2.77
C ASP A 161 -11.98 21.10 -2.41
N ALA A 162 -11.57 19.90 -2.02
CA ALA A 162 -12.49 18.89 -1.48
C ALA A 162 -13.03 19.29 -0.09
N GLU A 163 -12.36 20.22 0.61
CA GLU A 163 -12.92 20.85 1.82
C GLU A 163 -13.97 21.91 1.50
N LEU A 164 -13.88 22.57 0.34
CA LEU A 164 -14.86 23.55 -0.13
C LEU A 164 -16.14 22.88 -0.64
N ASP A 165 -16.05 21.70 -1.26
CA ASP A 165 -17.20 20.96 -1.79
C ASP A 165 -17.90 20.08 -0.72
N GLY A 166 -17.18 19.70 0.35
CA GLY A 166 -17.72 19.02 1.53
C GLY A 166 -18.36 19.96 2.57
N LEU A 167 -18.19 21.27 2.41
CA LEU A 167 -19.00 22.29 3.08
C LEU A 167 -20.36 22.33 2.38
N ASP A 168 -21.22 21.39 2.77
CA ASP A 168 -22.62 21.37 2.40
C ASP A 168 -23.21 22.78 2.59
N ARG A 169 -23.86 23.28 1.53
CA ARG A 169 -24.49 24.61 1.37
C ARG A 169 -25.62 24.89 2.39
N THR A 170 -25.77 24.08 3.43
CA THR A 170 -26.85 24.15 4.42
C THR A 170 -26.49 24.91 5.70
N THR A 171 -25.20 25.06 6.05
CA THR A 171 -24.80 25.87 7.24
C THR A 171 -24.46 27.32 6.92
N ALA A 172 -24.49 27.75 5.65
CA ALA A 172 -24.14 29.12 5.25
C ALA A 172 -25.29 30.15 5.41
N TYR A 173 -26.48 29.73 5.84
CA TYR A 173 -27.60 30.61 6.16
C TYR A 173 -28.33 30.11 7.41
N GLU A 174 -27.64 30.07 8.54
CA GLU A 174 -28.32 30.15 9.83
C GLU A 174 -28.07 31.56 10.35
N ALA A 175 -29.14 32.35 10.50
CA ALA A 175 -29.06 33.73 10.93
C ALA A 175 -28.46 33.75 12.35
N ILE A 176 -27.27 34.33 12.47
CA ILE A 176 -26.60 34.56 13.75
C ILE A 176 -27.54 35.41 14.60
N THR A 177 -28.02 34.85 15.70
CA THR A 177 -28.69 35.64 16.74
C THR A 177 -27.60 36.20 17.65
N ASP A 178 -27.71 37.48 18.02
CA ASP A 178 -26.69 38.26 18.74
C ASP A 178 -26.34 37.74 20.15
N THR A 179 -26.83 36.57 20.54
CA THR A 179 -26.64 35.97 21.88
C THR A 179 -25.46 35.00 21.95
N ASP A 180 -24.90 34.57 20.81
CA ASP A 180 -23.79 33.59 20.78
C ASP A 180 -22.39 34.22 20.59
N LEU A 181 -22.30 35.56 20.58
CA LEU A 181 -21.06 36.28 20.25
C LEU A 181 -20.05 36.41 21.41
N GLU A 182 -20.38 36.00 22.63
CA GLU A 182 -19.49 36.21 23.79
C GLU A 182 -18.70 34.97 24.24
N ASP A 183 -18.96 33.76 23.72
CA ASP A 183 -18.29 32.52 24.18
C ASP A 183 -17.42 31.80 23.13
N SER A 184 -17.29 32.32 21.90
CA SER A 184 -16.64 31.58 20.80
C SER A 184 -15.38 32.21 20.19
N ILE A 185 -14.78 33.23 20.82
CA ILE A 185 -13.68 34.00 20.20
C ILE A 185 -12.26 33.52 20.59
N ASP A 186 -12.06 32.61 21.55
CA ASP A 186 -10.70 32.37 22.09
C ASP A 186 -10.16 30.93 22.05
N ASP A 187 -10.21 30.21 20.90
CA ASP A 187 -9.42 28.96 20.76
C ASP A 187 -9.18 28.43 19.31
N ARG A 188 -9.65 29.11 18.26
CA ARG A 188 -9.58 28.58 16.87
C ARG A 188 -8.37 29.01 16.04
N ASN A 189 -7.38 29.69 16.63
CA ASN A 189 -6.26 30.27 15.87
C ASN A 189 -4.95 29.47 15.90
N ASP A 190 -4.84 28.37 16.65
CA ASP A 190 -3.56 27.66 16.83
C ASP A 190 -3.50 26.21 16.28
N ILE A 191 -4.57 25.70 15.66
CA ILE A 191 -4.57 24.36 15.08
C ILE A 191 -4.10 24.44 13.63
N ALA A 192 -2.79 24.26 13.40
CA ALA A 192 -2.23 24.13 12.07
C ALA A 192 -2.78 22.88 11.38
N TYR A 193 -3.77 23.06 10.52
CA TYR A 193 -4.37 22.03 9.69
C TYR A 193 -4.04 22.32 8.21
N PRO A 194 -3.67 21.33 7.38
CA PRO A 194 -3.51 19.91 7.68
C PRO A 194 -2.28 19.60 8.56
N PRO A 195 -2.22 18.40 9.19
CA PRO A 195 -1.11 18.00 10.03
C PRO A 195 0.17 17.88 9.20
N PRO A 196 1.37 17.89 9.85
CA PRO A 196 2.63 17.76 9.16
C PRO A 196 2.63 16.61 8.15
N PHE A 197 3.29 16.85 7.01
CA PHE A 197 3.38 15.89 5.91
C PHE A 197 3.66 14.46 6.41
N ALA A 198 2.92 13.48 5.87
CA ALA A 198 3.03 12.05 6.18
C ALA A 198 2.67 11.62 7.62
N LEU A 199 2.50 12.55 8.58
CA LEU A 199 2.28 12.20 10.00
C LEU A 199 1.01 11.37 10.20
N TYR A 200 -0.10 11.82 9.61
CA TYR A 200 -1.38 11.14 9.73
C TYR A 200 -1.37 9.75 9.08
N ALA A 201 -0.83 9.62 7.86
CA ALA A 201 -0.75 8.34 7.14
C ALA A 201 0.08 7.31 7.93
N ASN A 202 1.23 7.74 8.47
CA ASN A 202 2.10 6.87 9.28
C ASN A 202 1.50 6.54 10.65
N CYS A 203 0.75 7.44 11.26
CA CYS A 203 0.00 7.15 12.50
C CYS A 203 -1.04 6.04 12.27
N LEU A 204 -1.80 6.12 11.18
CA LEU A 204 -2.79 5.11 10.82
C LEU A 204 -2.12 3.77 10.45
N THR A 205 -1.01 3.81 9.71
CA THR A 205 -0.22 2.63 9.35
C THR A 205 0.37 1.93 10.58
N THR A 206 0.88 2.71 11.54
CA THR A 206 1.36 2.17 12.82
C THR A 206 0.23 1.51 13.61
N SER A 207 -0.97 2.10 13.58
CA SER A 207 -2.15 1.55 14.25
C SER A 207 -2.60 0.23 13.61
N ILE A 208 -2.55 0.13 12.27
CA ILE A 208 -2.77 -1.13 11.55
C ILE A 208 -1.70 -2.16 11.97
N GLY A 209 -0.42 -1.78 11.98
CA GLY A 209 0.68 -2.67 12.39
C GLY A 209 0.56 -3.20 13.82
N LEU A 210 0.16 -2.34 14.77
CA LEU A 210 -0.12 -2.75 16.15
C LEU A 210 -1.29 -3.74 16.21
N CYS A 211 -2.36 -3.48 15.46
CA CYS A 211 -3.50 -4.38 15.40
C CYS A 211 -3.10 -5.74 14.79
N THR A 212 -2.30 -5.74 13.72
CA THR A 212 -1.72 -6.97 13.13
C THR A 212 -0.89 -7.73 14.17
N PHE A 213 -0.01 -7.03 14.90
CA PHE A 213 0.80 -7.64 15.95
C PHE A 213 -0.08 -8.33 16.98
N PHE A 214 -1.12 -7.67 17.49
CA PHE A 214 -2.03 -8.22 18.50
C PHE A 214 -2.95 -9.33 18.00
N LEU A 215 -3.17 -9.47 16.69
CA LEU A 215 -3.98 -10.55 16.12
C LEU A 215 -3.16 -11.75 15.71
N LEU A 216 -2.05 -11.55 15.00
CA LEU A 216 -1.28 -12.63 14.38
C LEU A 216 -0.22 -13.24 15.30
N TRP A 217 0.07 -12.65 16.46
CA TRP A 217 0.92 -13.31 17.46
C TRP A 217 0.20 -14.45 18.20
N ILE A 218 -1.13 -14.42 18.32
CA ILE A 218 -1.92 -15.38 19.13
C ILE A 218 -1.82 -16.83 18.61
N PRO A 219 -1.85 -17.11 17.30
CA PRO A 219 -1.70 -18.47 16.79
C PRO A 219 -0.35 -19.12 17.10
N ILE A 220 0.73 -18.34 17.22
CA ILE A 220 2.10 -18.84 17.43
C ILE A 220 2.24 -19.65 18.73
N PRO A 221 1.93 -19.13 19.93
CA PRO A 221 2.02 -19.91 21.16
C PRO A 221 1.03 -21.09 21.17
N ILE A 222 -0.13 -20.96 20.51
CA ILE A 222 -1.09 -22.06 20.40
C ILE A 222 -0.45 -23.22 19.63
N MET A 223 0.16 -22.96 18.47
CA MET A 223 0.82 -23.97 17.65
C MET A 223 2.03 -24.59 18.35
N HIS A 224 2.76 -23.79 19.16
CA HIS A 224 3.88 -24.28 19.95
C HIS A 224 3.42 -25.25 21.05
N LEU A 225 2.35 -24.91 21.77
CA LEU A 225 1.81 -25.73 22.85
C LEU A 225 1.12 -27.00 22.34
N THR A 226 0.50 -26.96 21.16
CA THR A 226 -0.11 -28.14 20.53
C THR A 226 0.92 -29.06 19.85
N GLY A 227 2.19 -28.66 19.80
CA GLY A 227 3.27 -29.43 19.18
C GLY A 227 3.13 -29.59 17.67
N VAL A 228 2.36 -28.72 17.02
CA VAL A 228 2.19 -28.73 15.55
C VAL A 228 3.49 -28.27 14.87
N GLU A 229 4.15 -27.26 15.45
CA GLU A 229 5.49 -26.80 15.05
C GLU A 229 6.32 -26.41 16.28
N GLU A 230 7.59 -26.83 16.31
CA GLU A 230 8.56 -26.38 17.30
C GLU A 230 9.24 -25.08 16.84
N PHE A 231 8.97 -23.98 17.54
CA PHE A 231 9.59 -22.70 17.25
C PHE A 231 10.96 -22.61 17.93
N HIS A 232 12.01 -22.44 17.14
CA HIS A 232 13.37 -22.21 17.62
C HIS A 232 13.81 -20.77 17.38
N LEU A 233 14.44 -20.17 18.38
CA LEU A 233 15.06 -18.86 18.22
C LEU A 233 16.33 -18.99 17.35
N PRO A 234 16.61 -18.00 16.49
CA PRO A 234 17.82 -18.02 15.66
C PRO A 234 19.06 -18.01 16.55
N THR A 235 19.92 -19.02 16.41
CA THR A 235 21.15 -19.20 17.19
C THR A 235 22.29 -18.27 16.75
N ASN A 236 22.21 -17.75 15.52
CA ASN A 236 23.27 -16.94 14.91
C ASN A 236 22.93 -15.45 14.95
N LEU A 237 23.85 -14.62 15.46
CA LEU A 237 23.71 -13.16 15.45
C LEU A 237 23.55 -12.60 14.04
N THR A 238 24.21 -13.19 13.04
CA THR A 238 24.06 -12.79 11.64
C THR A 238 22.62 -12.92 11.14
N THR A 239 21.93 -14.01 11.51
CA THR A 239 20.53 -14.23 11.15
C THR A 239 19.63 -13.23 11.86
N VAL A 240 19.90 -12.91 13.13
CA VAL A 240 19.17 -11.87 13.87
C VAL A 240 19.32 -10.50 13.20
N PHE A 241 20.54 -10.10 12.84
CA PHE A 241 20.77 -8.83 12.15
C PHE A 241 20.14 -8.80 10.76
N ALA A 242 20.15 -9.92 10.03
CA ALA A 242 19.47 -10.01 8.74
C ALA A 242 17.95 -9.84 8.88
N ILE A 243 17.32 -10.51 9.85
CA ILE A 243 15.88 -10.37 10.13
C ILE A 243 15.55 -8.93 10.55
N ALA A 244 16.35 -8.34 11.43
CA ALA A 244 16.16 -6.95 11.87
C ALA A 244 16.30 -5.97 10.71
N GLY A 245 17.27 -6.17 9.81
CA GLY A 245 17.46 -5.35 8.62
C GLY A 245 16.29 -5.47 7.64
N ILE A 246 15.82 -6.69 7.35
CA ILE A 246 14.65 -6.93 6.50
C ILE A 246 13.41 -6.26 7.10
N SER A 247 13.17 -6.44 8.39
CA SER A 247 12.04 -5.83 9.10
C SER A 247 12.10 -4.29 9.04
N LEU A 248 13.25 -3.69 9.32
CA LEU A 248 13.44 -2.23 9.28
C LEU A 248 13.21 -1.67 7.87
N SER A 249 13.74 -2.34 6.84
CA SER A 249 13.53 -1.95 5.45
C SER A 249 12.06 -2.07 5.04
N GLY A 250 11.36 -3.10 5.52
CA GLY A 250 9.92 -3.29 5.31
C GLY A 250 9.08 -2.21 5.99
N VAL A 251 9.47 -1.73 7.18
CA VAL A 251 8.81 -0.60 7.85
C VAL A 251 8.96 0.68 7.01
N LEU A 252 10.17 0.98 6.54
CA LEU A 252 10.43 2.15 5.69
C LEU A 252 9.63 2.09 4.39
N PHE A 253 9.60 0.93 3.74
CA PHE A 253 8.83 0.70 2.52
C PHE A 253 7.33 0.90 2.76
N ASN A 254 6.75 0.29 3.80
CA ASN A 254 5.32 0.44 4.08
C ASN A 254 4.93 1.88 4.46
N ALA A 255 5.75 2.56 5.27
CA ALA A 255 5.53 3.96 5.62
C ALA A 255 5.50 4.85 4.36
N GLY A 256 6.49 4.69 3.47
CA GLY A 256 6.52 5.41 2.20
C GLY A 256 5.32 5.08 1.31
N LEU A 257 4.99 3.80 1.17
CA LEU A 257 3.90 3.32 0.32
C LEU A 257 2.55 3.90 0.75
N MET A 258 2.27 3.94 2.06
CA MET A 258 1.00 4.47 2.59
C MET A 258 0.89 5.99 2.41
N VAL A 259 2.01 6.70 2.48
CA VAL A 259 2.10 8.14 2.17
C VAL A 259 1.81 8.37 0.68
N LEU A 260 2.44 7.62 -0.22
CA LEU A 260 2.18 7.71 -1.66
C LEU A 260 0.70 7.39 -1.98
N LEU A 261 0.17 6.33 -1.39
CA LEU A 261 -1.22 5.91 -1.57
C LEU A 261 -2.19 7.01 -1.14
N GLY A 262 -1.90 7.66 -0.01
CA GLY A 262 -2.67 8.77 0.51
C GLY A 262 -2.65 9.99 -0.42
N MET A 263 -1.49 10.36 -0.98
CA MET A 263 -1.36 11.56 -1.80
C MET A 263 -1.77 11.33 -3.26
N TRP A 264 -1.13 10.38 -3.93
CA TRP A 264 -1.21 10.18 -5.39
C TRP A 264 -2.31 9.18 -5.78
N GLY A 265 -2.86 8.47 -4.79
CA GLY A 265 -3.94 7.51 -4.98
C GLY A 265 -3.46 6.13 -5.43
N PRO A 266 -4.41 5.17 -5.56
CA PRO A 266 -4.11 3.76 -5.79
C PRO A 266 -3.43 3.47 -7.12
N ILE A 267 -3.88 4.14 -8.19
CA ILE A 267 -3.41 3.88 -9.57
C ILE A 267 -1.91 4.17 -9.69
N VAL A 268 -1.52 5.37 -9.28
CA VAL A 268 -0.14 5.84 -9.47
C VAL A 268 0.79 5.18 -8.46
N THR A 269 0.32 4.95 -7.23
CA THR A 269 1.10 4.24 -6.21
C THR A 269 1.37 2.79 -6.61
N SER A 270 0.39 2.09 -7.16
CA SER A 270 0.56 0.73 -7.67
C SER A 270 1.57 0.66 -8.83
N VAL A 271 1.49 1.56 -9.81
CA VAL A 271 2.46 1.58 -10.92
C VAL A 271 3.84 2.05 -10.44
N GLY A 272 3.90 3.00 -9.51
CA GLY A 272 5.14 3.41 -8.84
C GLY A 272 5.79 2.26 -8.08
N ASN A 273 5.00 1.35 -7.50
CA ASN A 273 5.54 0.15 -6.86
C ASN A 273 6.25 -0.76 -7.87
N LEU A 274 5.78 -0.85 -9.12
CA LEU A 274 6.46 -1.61 -10.17
C LEU A 274 7.82 -1.00 -10.55
N LEU A 275 8.01 0.30 -10.33
CA LEU A 275 9.32 0.95 -10.53
C LEU A 275 10.37 0.43 -9.54
N THR A 276 9.95 -0.13 -8.40
CA THR A 276 10.89 -0.79 -7.48
C THR A 276 11.57 -1.99 -8.12
N ILE A 277 10.89 -2.71 -9.02
CA ILE A 277 11.49 -3.81 -9.80
C ILE A 277 12.62 -3.29 -10.68
N VAL A 278 12.44 -2.12 -11.29
CA VAL A 278 13.47 -1.46 -12.10
C VAL A 278 14.66 -1.03 -11.24
N LEU A 279 14.40 -0.52 -10.04
CA LEU A 279 15.45 -0.13 -9.09
C LEU A 279 16.22 -1.33 -8.56
N VAL A 280 15.55 -2.44 -8.24
CA VAL A 280 16.18 -3.70 -7.86
C VAL A 280 17.05 -4.22 -9.01
N PHE A 281 16.52 -4.26 -10.23
CA PHE A 281 17.28 -4.65 -11.42
C PHE A 281 18.51 -3.76 -11.66
N ALA A 282 18.37 -2.44 -11.53
CA ALA A 282 19.49 -1.52 -11.67
C ALA A 282 20.53 -1.71 -10.54
N SER A 283 20.09 -1.94 -9.31
CA SER A 283 20.96 -2.22 -8.17
C SER A 283 21.74 -3.52 -8.40
N ASP A 284 21.09 -4.58 -8.84
CA ASP A 284 21.72 -5.86 -9.14
C ASP A 284 22.72 -5.74 -10.30
N ALA A 285 22.41 -4.94 -11.33
CA ALA A 285 23.32 -4.70 -12.45
C ALA A 285 24.58 -3.90 -12.05
N ILE A 286 24.46 -2.93 -11.13
CA ILE A 286 25.56 -2.06 -10.70
C ILE A 286 26.42 -2.74 -9.62
N PHE A 287 25.79 -3.34 -8.62
CA PHE A 287 26.46 -3.86 -7.42
C PHE A 287 26.59 -5.39 -7.39
N GLY A 288 25.73 -6.12 -8.11
CA GLY A 288 25.66 -7.58 -8.08
C GLY A 288 26.71 -8.31 -8.91
N GLY A 289 27.56 -7.59 -9.66
CA GLY A 289 28.69 -8.15 -10.41
C GLY A 289 28.31 -9.10 -11.57
N ALA A 290 27.02 -9.30 -11.84
CA ALA A 290 26.52 -10.23 -12.83
C ALA A 290 25.95 -9.51 -14.05
N ILE A 291 26.81 -9.03 -14.95
CA ILE A 291 26.39 -8.54 -16.28
C ILE A 291 25.64 -9.65 -17.07
N GLN A 292 25.84 -10.93 -16.71
CA GLN A 292 25.17 -12.08 -17.31
C GLN A 292 23.69 -12.24 -16.92
N THR A 293 23.20 -11.59 -15.85
CA THR A 293 21.76 -11.61 -15.49
C THR A 293 20.97 -10.49 -16.19
N VAL A 294 21.66 -9.57 -16.89
CA VAL A 294 21.04 -8.50 -17.70
C VAL A 294 20.53 -9.12 -19.00
N THR A 295 19.31 -9.64 -18.97
CA THR A 295 18.66 -10.17 -20.18
C THR A 295 18.05 -9.05 -21.01
N VAL A 296 17.98 -9.23 -22.33
CA VAL A 296 17.28 -8.31 -23.23
C VAL A 296 15.82 -8.11 -22.81
N TRP A 297 15.19 -9.19 -22.31
CA TRP A 297 13.82 -9.16 -21.78
C TRP A 297 13.69 -8.29 -20.54
N SER A 298 14.62 -8.40 -19.59
CA SER A 298 14.64 -7.58 -18.37
C SER A 298 14.83 -6.09 -18.69
N VAL A 299 15.69 -5.76 -19.65
CA VAL A 299 15.87 -4.37 -20.11
C VAL A 299 14.60 -3.83 -20.78
N PHE A 300 13.98 -4.60 -21.66
CA PHE A 300 12.73 -4.20 -22.32
C PHE A 300 11.59 -4.04 -21.32
N GLY A 301 11.43 -4.99 -20.40
CA GLY A 301 10.44 -4.95 -19.33
C GLY A 301 10.65 -3.72 -18.43
N CYS A 302 11.87 -3.46 -17.97
CA CYS A 302 12.18 -2.26 -17.18
C CYS A 302 11.89 -0.96 -17.95
N GLY A 303 12.28 -0.90 -19.23
CA GLY A 303 11.98 0.25 -20.09
C GLY A 303 10.47 0.52 -20.21
N SER A 304 9.67 -0.54 -20.38
CA SER A 304 8.21 -0.42 -20.47
C SER A 304 7.58 0.10 -19.17
N ILE A 305 8.08 -0.32 -17.99
CA ILE A 305 7.63 0.18 -16.68
C ILE A 305 7.95 1.67 -16.53
N VAL A 306 9.17 2.09 -16.89
CA VAL A 306 9.59 3.51 -16.83
C VAL A 306 8.73 4.38 -17.74
N VAL A 307 8.46 3.93 -18.97
CA VAL A 307 7.60 4.64 -19.92
C VAL A 307 6.17 4.74 -19.38
N ALA A 308 5.61 3.64 -18.88
CA ALA A 308 4.27 3.63 -18.29
C ALA A 308 4.14 4.62 -17.12
N PHE A 309 5.10 4.60 -16.18
CA PHE A 309 5.13 5.52 -15.05
C PHE A 309 5.28 6.98 -15.51
N THR A 310 6.13 7.25 -16.50
CA THR A 310 6.32 8.60 -17.05
C THR A 310 5.04 9.16 -17.65
N ILE A 311 4.29 8.34 -18.41
CA ILE A 311 3.01 8.76 -18.98
C ILE A 311 2.02 9.13 -17.87
N LEU A 312 1.92 8.31 -16.83
CA LEU A 312 1.05 8.58 -15.67
C LEU A 312 1.47 9.83 -14.90
N ALA A 313 2.77 10.03 -14.68
CA ALA A 313 3.30 11.21 -13.98
C ALA A 313 3.04 12.51 -14.76
N LEU A 314 3.16 12.47 -16.09
CA LEU A 314 2.84 13.61 -16.94
C LEU A 314 1.33 13.90 -16.98
N ASP A 315 0.50 12.86 -16.94
CA ASP A 315 -0.96 12.98 -16.88
C ASP A 315 -1.41 13.65 -15.56
N LEU A 316 -0.85 13.22 -14.43
CA LEU A 316 -1.06 13.86 -13.13
C LEU A 316 -0.69 15.35 -13.15
N ARG A 317 0.48 15.68 -13.70
CA ARG A 317 0.96 17.07 -13.78
C ARG A 317 0.03 17.94 -14.63
N LYS A 318 -0.52 17.38 -15.73
CA LYS A 318 -1.46 18.12 -16.59
C LYS A 318 -2.79 18.36 -15.88
N GLY A 319 -3.32 17.36 -15.18
CA GLY A 319 -4.55 17.50 -14.38
C GLY A 319 -4.46 18.61 -13.34
N SER A 320 -3.31 18.74 -12.66
CA SER A 320 -3.04 19.80 -11.69
C SER A 320 -2.85 21.20 -12.29
N SER A 321 -2.62 21.32 -13.60
CA SER A 321 -2.43 22.61 -14.29
C SER A 321 -3.70 23.11 -14.99
N SER A 322 -4.76 22.27 -15.04
CA SER A 322 -6.05 22.57 -15.66
C SER A 322 -7.18 22.81 -14.66
N ALA A 323 -6.89 22.70 -13.36
CA ALA A 323 -7.70 23.20 -12.26
C ALA A 323 -7.13 24.56 -11.83
#